data_AF-A0A257EQM1-F1
#
_entry.id   AF-A0A257EQM1-F1
#
_cell.length_a   1.000
_cell.length_b   1.000
_cell.length_c   1.000
_cell.angle_alpha   90.00
_cell.angle_beta   90.00
_cell.angle_gamma   90.00
#
_symmetry.space_group_name_H-M   'P 1'
#
loop_
_entity.id
_entity.type
_entity.pdbx_description
1 polymer ?
#
loop_
_entity_poly.entity_id
_entity_poly.type
_entity_poly.pdbx_seq_one_letter_code
_entity_poly.pdbx_strand_id
1 'polypeptide(L)'
;MAVTVAWLLLAALHLVPALALLRPALLTRLYGAAPGDLGFALLRHRAALFLVVFIIAVWAAFDAAVRPLAVVTVAVSMLSFLLIHAASGRPAALRGIASADMMGLLPLAFVTWEVWG
;
A
#
# COMPACT_ATOMS: atom_id res chain seq x y z
N MET A 1 -5.23 -20.70 -7.11
CA MET A 1 -3.80 -20.32 -7.20
C MET A 1 -3.62 -18.89 -7.70
N ALA A 2 -4.20 -18.48 -8.84
CA ALA A 2 -4.08 -17.12 -9.36
C ALA A 2 -4.54 -16.02 -8.37
N VAL A 3 -5.67 -16.21 -7.69
CA VAL A 3 -6.20 -15.26 -6.68
C VAL A 3 -5.23 -15.07 -5.51
N THR A 4 -4.69 -16.17 -4.97
CA THR A 4 -3.66 -16.14 -3.92
C THR A 4 -2.42 -15.37 -4.38
N VAL A 5 -1.94 -15.62 -5.61
CA VAL A 5 -0.79 -14.89 -6.16
C VAL A 5 -1.09 -13.39 -6.28
N ALA A 6 -2.28 -13.02 -6.75
CA ALA A 6 -2.67 -11.61 -6.86
C ALA A 6 -2.70 -10.91 -5.49
N TRP A 7 -3.26 -11.55 -4.46
CA TRP A 7 -3.23 -11.03 -3.09
C TRP A 7 -1.82 -10.90 -2.52
N LEU A 8 -0.96 -11.89 -2.77
CA LEU A 8 0.44 -11.84 -2.34
C LEU A 8 1.24 -10.75 -3.07
N LEU A 9 0.96 -10.48 -4.35
CA LEU A 9 1.54 -9.35 -5.07
C LEU A 9 1.10 -8.01 -4.47
N LEU A 10 -0.19 -7.85 -4.16
CA LEU A 10 -0.71 -6.66 -3.46
C LEU A 10 -0.06 -6.49 -2.08
N ALA A 11 0.08 -7.57 -1.32
CA ALA A 11 0.80 -7.56 -0.05
C ALA A 11 2.26 -7.12 -0.23
N ALA A 12 2.97 -7.68 -1.21
CA ALA A 12 4.37 -7.33 -1.48
C ALA A 12 4.57 -5.83 -1.78
N LEU A 13 3.64 -5.19 -2.49
CA LEU A 13 3.68 -3.74 -2.74
C LEU A 13 3.57 -2.92 -1.45
N HIS A 14 2.75 -3.37 -0.49
CA HIS A 14 2.54 -2.68 0.79
C HIS A 14 3.60 -3.04 1.85
N LEU A 15 4.41 -4.08 1.62
CA LEU A 15 5.43 -4.53 2.56
C LEU A 15 6.54 -3.49 2.79
N VAL A 16 7.09 -2.91 1.72
CA VAL A 16 8.18 -1.93 1.82
C VAL A 16 7.80 -0.72 2.69
N PRO A 17 6.65 -0.04 2.46
CA PRO A 17 6.25 1.05 3.33
C PRO A 17 5.84 0.58 4.73
N ALA A 18 5.29 -0.63 4.90
CA ALA A 18 4.99 -1.19 6.23
C ALA A 18 6.25 -1.41 7.08
N LEU A 19 7.35 -1.88 6.47
CA LEU A 19 8.63 -2.10 7.16
C LEU A 19 9.21 -0.83 7.78
N ALA A 20 8.85 0.36 7.26
CA ALA A 20 9.32 1.62 7.80
C ALA A 20 8.80 1.92 9.21
N LEU A 21 7.75 1.22 9.68
CA LEU A 21 7.30 1.28 11.07
C LEU A 21 8.35 0.72 12.04
N LEU A 22 8.89 -0.45 11.68
CA LEU A 22 9.87 -1.21 12.47
C LEU A 22 11.30 -0.73 12.24
N ARG A 23 11.58 -0.17 11.05
CA ARG A 23 12.87 0.41 10.68
C ARG A 23 12.71 1.87 10.26
N PRO A 24 12.65 2.82 11.22
CA PRO A 24 12.43 4.24 10.92
C PRO A 24 13.50 4.87 10.01
N ALA A 25 14.70 4.31 9.94
CA ALA A 25 15.74 4.72 8.98
C ALA A 25 15.28 4.62 7.51
N LEU A 26 14.30 3.74 7.21
CA LEU A 26 13.68 3.68 5.89
C LEU A 26 12.90 4.96 5.57
N LEU A 27 12.38 5.68 6.56
CA LEU A 27 11.65 6.93 6.30
C LEU A 27 12.58 8.00 5.76
N THR A 28 13.77 8.13 6.34
CA THR A 28 14.82 9.03 5.83
C THR A 28 15.30 8.57 4.45
N ARG A 29 15.52 7.26 4.24
CA ARG A 29 16.01 6.74 2.96
C ARG A 29 14.99 6.85 1.81
N LEU A 30 13.72 6.56 2.07
CA LEU A 30 12.66 6.50 1.06
C LEU A 30 12.03 7.88 0.80
N TYR A 31 11.92 8.72 1.85
CA TYR A 31 11.19 9.98 1.80
C TYR A 31 12.05 11.21 2.08
N GLY A 32 13.32 11.06 2.49
CA GLY A 32 14.16 12.18 2.92
C GLY A 32 13.73 12.81 4.24
N ALA A 33 12.89 12.14 5.04
CA ALA A 33 12.34 12.69 6.26
C ALA A 33 13.40 12.83 7.37
N ALA A 34 13.43 13.98 8.04
CA ALA A 34 14.36 14.26 9.13
C ALA A 34 13.81 13.69 10.46
N PRO A 35 14.58 12.89 11.20
CA PRO A 35 14.15 12.41 12.50
C PRO A 35 13.81 13.55 13.46
N GLY A 36 12.69 13.44 14.17
CA GLY A 36 12.29 14.40 15.20
C GLY A 36 11.34 15.50 14.74
N ASP A 37 11.07 15.63 13.44
CA ASP A 37 10.02 16.53 12.95
C ASP A 37 8.61 15.88 12.96
N LEU A 38 7.57 16.71 12.87
CA LEU A 38 6.18 16.26 12.83
C LEU A 38 5.89 15.36 11.61
N GLY A 39 6.52 15.65 10.47
CA GLY A 39 6.34 14.89 9.23
C GLY A 39 6.85 13.46 9.35
N PHE A 40 7.96 13.25 10.05
CA PHE A 40 8.55 11.96 10.34
C PHE A 40 7.63 11.11 11.21
N ALA A 41 7.04 11.70 12.25
CA ALA A 41 6.05 11.01 13.08
C ALA A 41 4.81 10.58 12.27
N LEU A 42 4.29 11.47 11.40
CA LEU A 42 3.16 11.17 10.52
C LEU A 42 3.49 10.11 9.46
N LEU A 43 4.69 10.14 8.88
CA LEU A 43 5.16 9.12 7.95
C LEU A 43 5.35 7.76 8.63
N ARG A 44 5.80 7.74 9.89
CA ARG A 44 5.87 6.53 10.69
C ARG A 44 4.49 5.98 11.04
N HIS A 45 3.53 6.85 11.36
CA HIS A 45 2.14 6.44 11.55
C HIS A 45 1.53 5.87 10.26
N ARG A 46 1.80 6.51 9.11
CA ARG A 46 1.41 6.00 7.79
C ARG A 46 2.00 4.60 7.52
N ALA A 47 3.23 4.33 7.95
CA ALA A 47 3.81 2.99 7.87
C ALA A 47 3.01 1.95 8.68
N ALA A 48 2.41 2.34 9.82
CA ALA A 48 1.51 1.46 10.56
C ALA A 48 0.21 1.16 9.79
N LEU A 49 -0.36 2.15 9.09
CA LEU A 49 -1.51 1.91 8.23
C LEU A 49 -1.17 0.95 7.08
N PHE A 50 0.01 1.10 6.46
CA PHE A 50 0.49 0.14 5.47
C PHE A 50 0.65 -1.27 6.01
N LEU A 51 1.06 -1.43 7.29
CA LEU A 51 1.11 -2.75 7.94
C LEU A 51 -0.28 -3.37 8.07
N VAL A 52 -1.31 -2.59 8.41
CA VAL A 52 -2.70 -3.06 8.44
C VAL A 52 -3.14 -3.54 7.06
N VAL A 53 -2.88 -2.75 6.01
CA VAL A 53 -3.20 -3.14 4.62
C VAL A 53 -2.44 -4.42 4.22
N PHE A 54 -1.17 -4.53 4.57
CA PHE A 54 -0.35 -5.72 4.33
C PHE A 54 -0.95 -6.97 4.98
N ILE A 55 -1.30 -6.90 6.27
CA ILE A 55 -1.88 -8.02 7.01
C ILE A 55 -3.21 -8.46 6.37
N ILE A 56 -4.08 -7.51 6.03
CA ILE A 56 -5.37 -7.80 5.39
C ILE A 56 -5.17 -8.45 4.02
N ALA A 57 -4.22 -7.97 3.21
CA ALA A 57 -3.92 -8.56 1.91
C ALA A 57 -3.36 -9.99 2.03
N VAL A 58 -2.48 -10.26 3.00
CA VAL A 58 -2.00 -11.63 3.29
C VAL A 58 -3.14 -12.52 3.74
N TRP A 59 -4.03 -12.05 4.62
CA TRP A 59 -5.18 -12.83 5.09
C TRP A 59 -6.13 -13.18 3.93
N ALA A 60 -6.46 -12.21 3.08
CA ALA A 60 -7.32 -12.42 1.90
C ALA A 60 -6.75 -13.44 0.89
N ALA A 61 -5.44 -13.65 0.89
CA ALA A 61 -4.79 -14.68 0.06
C ALA A 61 -5.22 -16.11 0.45
N PHE A 62 -5.58 -16.32 1.73
CA PHE A 62 -5.89 -17.62 2.30
C PHE A 62 -7.33 -17.76 2.81
N ASP A 63 -8.05 -16.65 3.01
CA ASP A 63 -9.43 -16.64 3.50
C ASP A 63 -10.33 -15.79 2.59
N ALA A 64 -11.30 -16.46 1.95
CA ALA A 64 -12.23 -15.82 1.04
C ALA A 64 -13.20 -14.85 1.75
N ALA A 65 -13.51 -15.07 3.03
CA ALA A 65 -14.45 -14.23 3.78
C ALA A 65 -13.90 -12.80 3.99
N VAL A 66 -12.58 -12.63 3.95
CA VAL A 66 -11.91 -11.33 4.16
C VAL A 66 -11.82 -10.51 2.87
N ARG A 67 -11.93 -11.15 1.70
CA ARG A 67 -11.65 -10.51 0.40
C ARG A 67 -12.46 -9.25 0.12
N PRO A 68 -13.78 -9.18 0.40
CA PRO A 68 -14.54 -7.94 0.17
C PRO A 68 -13.95 -6.75 0.93
N LEU A 69 -13.63 -6.92 2.21
CA LEU A 69 -12.99 -5.88 3.02
C LEU A 69 -11.59 -5.56 2.50
N ALA A 70 -10.82 -6.58 2.12
CA ALA A 70 -9.47 -6.42 1.60
C ALA A 70 -9.44 -5.61 0.30
N VAL A 71 -10.38 -5.85 -0.62
CA VAL A 71 -10.46 -5.11 -1.87
C VAL A 71 -10.71 -3.63 -1.59
N VAL A 72 -11.71 -3.30 -0.76
CA VAL A 72 -12.00 -1.92 -0.39
C VAL A 72 -10.80 -1.26 0.28
N THR A 73 -10.16 -1.97 1.22
CA THR A 73 -9.02 -1.43 1.97
C THR A 73 -7.82 -1.12 1.06
N VAL A 74 -7.44 -2.06 0.19
CA VAL A 74 -6.33 -1.88 -0.75
C VAL A 74 -6.65 -0.81 -1.80
N ALA A 75 -7.89 -0.79 -2.32
CA ALA A 75 -8.33 0.22 -3.28
C ALA A 75 -8.29 1.62 -2.67
N VAL A 76 -8.82 1.81 -1.46
CA VAL A 76 -8.77 3.11 -0.76
C VAL A 76 -7.32 3.54 -0.56
N SER A 77 -6.43 2.64 -0.12
CA SER A 77 -5.00 2.91 0.04
C SER A 77 -4.36 3.45 -1.25
N MET A 78 -4.46 2.69 -2.34
CA MET A 78 -3.76 3.00 -3.60
C MET A 78 -4.40 4.15 -4.36
N LEU A 79 -5.73 4.15 -4.51
CA LEU A 79 -6.42 5.19 -5.28
C LEU A 79 -6.33 6.55 -4.59
N SER A 80 -6.48 6.61 -3.26
CA SER A 80 -6.30 7.88 -2.55
C SER A 80 -4.88 8.42 -2.69
N PHE A 81 -3.86 7.55 -2.61
CA PHE A 81 -2.48 7.98 -2.79
C PHE A 81 -2.22 8.52 -4.21
N LEU A 82 -2.68 7.81 -5.25
CA LEU A 82 -2.53 8.26 -6.65
C LEU A 82 -3.23 9.60 -6.89
N LEU A 83 -4.44 9.79 -6.37
CA LEU A 83 -5.19 11.05 -6.49
C LEU A 83 -4.48 12.19 -5.76
N ILE A 84 -4.02 11.97 -4.52
CA ILE A 84 -3.28 12.98 -3.75
C ILE A 84 -1.95 13.32 -4.41
N HIS A 85 -1.23 12.32 -4.95
CA HIS A 85 0.03 12.54 -5.68
C HIS A 85 -0.19 13.42 -6.91
N ALA A 86 -1.24 13.16 -7.68
CA ALA A 86 -1.62 13.99 -8.82
C ALA A 86 -2.01 15.40 -8.41
N ALA A 87 -2.85 15.56 -7.39
CA ALA A 87 -3.30 16.85 -6.87
C ALA A 87 -2.15 17.70 -6.28
N SER A 88 -1.10 17.05 -5.76
CA SER A 88 0.06 17.69 -5.13
C SER A 88 1.18 18.03 -6.13
N GLY A 89 0.91 18.03 -7.43
CA GLY A 89 1.90 18.37 -8.46
C GLY A 89 2.94 17.26 -8.74
N ARG A 90 2.65 16.01 -8.37
CA ARG A 90 3.46 14.81 -8.67
C ARG A 90 4.92 14.90 -8.20
N PRO A 91 5.18 15.13 -6.90
CA PRO A 91 6.53 15.29 -6.38
C PRO A 91 7.42 14.09 -6.73
N ALA A 92 8.66 14.39 -7.16
CA ALA A 92 9.62 13.39 -7.64
C ALA A 92 9.94 12.31 -6.59
N ALA A 93 10.00 12.71 -5.31
CA ALA A 93 10.26 11.83 -4.17
C ALA A 93 9.21 10.71 -4.01
N LEU A 94 7.98 10.93 -4.49
CA LEU A 94 6.88 9.97 -4.35
C LEU A 94 6.62 9.15 -5.63
N ARG A 95 7.35 9.40 -6.72
CA ARG A 95 7.14 8.70 -8.01
C ARG A 95 7.28 7.19 -7.90
N GLY A 96 8.24 6.70 -7.12
CA GLY A 96 8.46 5.26 -6.97
C GLY A 96 7.22 4.54 -6.42
N ILE A 97 6.57 5.16 -5.43
CA ILE A 97 5.33 4.63 -4.85
C ILE A 97 4.17 4.76 -5.83
N ALA A 98 4.07 5.90 -6.53
CA ALA A 98 3.01 6.09 -7.53
C ALA A 98 3.12 5.06 -8.67
N SER A 99 4.34 4.73 -9.12
CA SER A 99 4.57 3.67 -10.11
C SER A 99 4.22 2.29 -9.57
N ALA A 100 4.58 1.98 -8.32
CA ALA A 100 4.25 0.72 -7.67
C ALA A 100 2.73 0.54 -7.54
N ASP A 101 2.01 1.58 -7.09
CA ASP A 101 0.55 1.56 -6.98
C ASP A 101 -0.12 1.43 -8.34
N MET A 102 0.39 2.12 -9.37
CA MET A 102 -0.12 2.00 -10.74
C MET A 102 0.01 0.56 -11.27
N MET A 103 1.14 -0.09 -11.02
CA MET A 103 1.35 -1.51 -11.39
C MET A 103 0.42 -2.43 -10.59
N GLY A 104 0.17 -2.12 -9.32
CA GLY A 104 -0.74 -2.86 -8.45
C GLY A 104 -2.21 -2.77 -8.86
N LEU A 105 -2.61 -1.80 -9.69
CA LEU A 105 -4.01 -1.69 -10.14
C LEU A 105 -4.45 -2.91 -10.95
N LEU A 106 -3.52 -3.58 -11.64
CA LEU A 106 -3.83 -4.79 -12.40
C LEU A 106 -4.26 -5.96 -11.49
N PRO A 107 -3.46 -6.41 -10.50
CA PRO A 107 -3.92 -7.43 -9.56
C PRO A 107 -5.11 -6.97 -8.74
N LEU A 108 -5.22 -5.67 -8.39
CA LEU A 108 -6.39 -5.13 -7.70
C LEU A 108 -7.68 -5.28 -8.52
N ALA A 109 -7.64 -4.93 -9.81
CA ALA A 109 -8.79 -5.08 -10.69
C ALA A 109 -9.20 -6.55 -10.83
N PHE A 110 -8.23 -7.46 -10.94
CA PHE A 110 -8.48 -8.90 -10.99
C PHE A 110 -9.17 -9.42 -9.72
N VAL A 111 -8.67 -9.08 -8.52
CA VAL A 111 -9.31 -9.53 -7.26
C VAL A 111 -10.65 -8.84 -7.02
N THR A 112 -10.84 -7.63 -7.52
CA THR A 112 -12.13 -6.92 -7.46
C THR A 112 -13.18 -7.65 -8.29
N TRP A 113 -12.81 -8.05 -9.52
CA TRP A 113 -13.67 -8.85 -10.38
C TRP A 113 -13.97 -10.22 -9.76
N GLU A 114 -13.01 -10.87 -9.12
CA GLU A 114 -13.25 -12.16 -8.46
C GLU A 114 -14.27 -12.10 -7.33
N VAL A 115 -14.38 -10.96 -6.64
CA VAL A 115 -15.32 -10.80 -5.52
C VAL A 115 -16.73 -10.43 -5.99
N TRP A 116 -16.88 -9.67 -7.07
CA TRP A 116 -18.16 -9.06 -7.46
C TRP A 116 -18.57 -9.15 -8.94
N GLY A 117 -17.74 -9.74 -9.81
CA GLY A 117 -18.04 -9.95 -11.23
C GLY A 117 -18.64 -11.32 -11.50
#